data_AF-A0A9D6EK15-F1
#
_entry.id   AF-A0A9D6EK15-F1
#
_cell.length_a   1.000
_cell.length_b   1.000
_cell.length_c   1.000
_cell.angle_alpha   90.00
_cell.angle_beta   90.00
_cell.angle_gamma   90.00
#
_symmetry.space_group_name_H-M   'P 1'
#
loop_
_entity.id
_entity.type
_entity.pdbx_description
1 polymer ?
#
loop_
_entity_poly.entity_id
_entity_poly.type
_entity_poly.pdbx_seq_one_letter_code
_entity_poly.pdbx_strand_id
1 'polypeptide(L)'
;MKSLIIGLVTLMAIFGGSLSALAETGSTTTEQLDYLNKIRTIRESIRDERREAFREIEERRRRLLEERLTLATSSSADFKEAREELRDERRVVIASTTVAIKNWIDEKRQENIRRFGAIMIQRFAAVLTRIDRFIERLEDSGRLTDEAKPKLDETKNLIKDSRDKLATLPTEIDNILASSTPKTAFGDIRQAVSQVRDSIKTAHAKLIEVIRLIEGVGPVNDRNTATSTATTTTTNQ
;
A
#
# COMPACT_ATOMS: atom_id res chain seq x y z
N MET A 1 -20.48 -27.57 -20.00
CA MET A 1 -21.20 -27.35 -18.72
C MET A 1 -20.27 -27.77 -17.59
N LYS A 2 -19.28 -26.96 -17.17
CA LYS A 2 -19.33 -25.86 -16.18
C LYS A 2 -20.12 -26.19 -14.90
N SER A 3 -19.40 -26.58 -13.85
CA SER A 3 -19.56 -26.20 -12.43
C SER A 3 -18.69 -27.15 -11.56
N LEU A 4 -18.11 -26.79 -10.42
CA LEU A 4 -17.74 -25.51 -9.82
C LEU A 4 -16.86 -25.86 -8.60
N ILE A 5 -15.56 -25.59 -8.74
CA ILE A 5 -14.60 -25.10 -7.73
C ILE A 5 -15.03 -25.24 -6.25
N ILE A 6 -14.38 -26.18 -5.56
CA ILE A 6 -14.31 -26.23 -4.08
C ILE A 6 -12.86 -25.99 -3.69
N GLY A 7 -12.66 -25.03 -2.76
CA GLY A 7 -11.56 -25.08 -1.81
C GLY A 7 -10.33 -24.21 -2.10
N LEU A 8 -10.50 -22.89 -2.26
CA LEU A 8 -9.38 -21.94 -2.13
C LEU A 8 -9.07 -21.68 -0.65
N VAL A 9 -8.46 -22.66 0.01
CA VAL A 9 -7.76 -22.50 1.30
C VAL A 9 -6.27 -22.58 0.99
N THR A 10 -5.61 -21.43 0.80
CA THR A 10 -4.17 -21.20 1.05
C THR A 10 -3.75 -19.83 0.50
N LEU A 11 -3.74 -18.78 1.35
CA LEU A 11 -2.82 -17.65 1.16
C LEU A 11 -2.61 -16.89 2.49
N MET A 12 -1.90 -17.52 3.42
CA MET A 12 -1.40 -16.88 4.64
C MET A 12 -0.03 -17.47 4.99
N ALA A 13 0.93 -17.21 4.11
CA ALA A 13 2.36 -17.27 4.41
C ALA A 13 3.08 -16.63 3.21
N ILE A 14 3.56 -15.39 3.38
CA ILE A 14 4.81 -14.82 2.85
C ILE A 14 4.74 -13.33 3.26
N PHE A 15 5.13 -13.08 4.51
CA PHE A 15 5.88 -11.89 4.90
C PHE A 15 6.80 -12.32 6.05
N GLY A 16 7.63 -13.32 5.76
CA GLY A 16 8.89 -13.53 6.45
C GLY A 16 9.89 -12.51 5.91
N GLY A 17 9.89 -11.32 6.48
CA GLY A 17 10.90 -10.29 6.26
C GLY A 17 11.71 -10.10 7.54
N SER A 18 12.83 -10.79 7.60
CA SER A 18 14.04 -10.54 8.42
C SER A 18 13.94 -9.48 9.54
N LEU A 19 13.84 -9.95 10.78
CA LEU A 19 14.34 -9.24 11.96
C LEU A 19 15.88 -9.34 11.96
N SER A 20 16.55 -8.24 11.65
CA SER A 20 17.92 -7.96 12.09
C SER A 20 18.09 -6.46 12.32
N ALA A 21 18.20 -6.10 13.60
CA ALA A 21 18.85 -4.93 14.19
C ALA A 21 18.57 -3.53 13.62
N LEU A 22 17.82 -2.71 14.37
CA LEU A 22 18.37 -1.49 14.96
C LEU A 22 17.50 -1.01 16.12
N ALA A 23 18.15 -0.71 17.25
CA ALA A 23 17.54 -0.16 18.45
C ALA A 23 17.07 1.30 18.24
N GLU A 24 16.25 1.74 19.20
CA GLU A 24 15.82 3.14 19.45
C GLU A 24 14.73 3.72 18.54
N THR A 25 13.47 3.66 19.02
CA THR A 25 12.73 4.82 19.55
C THR A 25 11.31 4.39 19.94
N GLY A 26 10.98 4.54 21.23
CA GLY A 26 9.80 3.95 21.86
C GLY A 26 8.50 4.74 21.73
N SER A 27 7.79 4.62 20.60
CA SER A 27 6.40 5.12 20.50
C SER A 27 5.43 4.21 19.73
N THR A 28 5.87 3.10 19.16
CA THR A 28 5.01 2.22 18.33
C THR A 28 4.28 1.13 19.11
N THR A 29 4.62 0.91 20.38
CA THR A 29 4.20 -0.29 21.12
C THR A 29 2.74 -0.23 21.56
N THR A 30 2.22 0.94 21.96
CA THR A 30 0.85 1.12 22.48
C THR A 30 -0.20 1.05 21.38
N GLU A 31 0.01 1.69 20.23
CA GLU A 31 -0.92 1.62 19.09
C GLU A 31 -0.89 0.25 18.41
N GLN A 32 0.27 -0.40 18.34
CA GLN A 32 0.35 -1.78 17.85
C GLN A 32 -0.34 -2.76 18.81
N LEU A 33 -0.23 -2.56 20.12
CA LEU A 33 -0.96 -3.35 21.12
C LEU A 33 -2.48 -3.14 21.03
N ASP A 34 -2.93 -1.89 20.86
CA ASP A 34 -4.35 -1.57 20.66
C ASP A 34 -4.91 -2.23 19.39
N TYR A 35 -4.15 -2.18 18.29
CA TYR A 35 -4.53 -2.83 17.04
C TYR A 35 -4.58 -4.36 17.17
N LEU A 36 -3.62 -4.97 17.86
CA LEU A 36 -3.60 -6.42 18.11
C LEU A 36 -4.74 -6.86 19.04
N ASN A 37 -5.08 -6.06 20.05
CA ASN A 37 -6.23 -6.29 20.92
C ASN A 37 -7.56 -6.13 20.17
N LYS A 38 -7.68 -5.14 19.27
CA LYS A 38 -8.84 -5.00 18.37
C LYS A 38 -8.97 -6.19 17.41
N ILE A 39 -7.87 -6.68 16.85
CA ILE A 39 -7.89 -7.90 16.02
C ILE A 39 -8.31 -9.12 16.84
N ARG A 40 -7.83 -9.25 18.08
CA ARG A 40 -8.19 -10.37 18.97
C ARG A 40 -9.69 -10.35 19.28
N THR A 41 -10.23 -9.20 19.68
CA THR A 41 -11.65 -9.02 20.00
C THR A 41 -12.55 -9.25 18.79
N ILE A 42 -12.19 -8.75 17.61
CA ILE A 42 -12.92 -9.03 16.36
C ILE A 42 -12.87 -10.52 16.00
N ARG A 43 -11.72 -11.18 16.20
CA ARG A 43 -11.59 -12.62 15.93
C ARG A 43 -12.41 -13.45 16.92
N GLU A 44 -12.51 -13.01 18.16
CA GLU A 44 -13.35 -13.62 19.20
C GLU A 44 -14.83 -13.43 18.89
N SER A 45 -15.28 -12.21 18.54
CA SER A 45 -16.67 -11.96 18.15
C SER A 45 -17.07 -12.77 16.92
N ILE A 46 -16.22 -12.83 15.89
CA ILE A 46 -16.47 -13.68 14.71
C ILE A 46 -16.50 -15.17 15.08
N ARG A 47 -15.64 -15.61 16.01
CA ARG A 47 -15.63 -17.01 16.46
C ARG A 47 -16.89 -17.35 17.23
N ASP A 48 -17.38 -16.43 18.05
CA ASP A 48 -18.56 -16.62 18.88
C ASP A 48 -19.84 -16.51 18.05
N GLU A 49 -19.97 -15.52 17.15
CA GLU A 49 -21.05 -15.47 16.15
C GLU A 49 -21.10 -16.75 15.30
N ARG A 50 -19.92 -17.27 14.92
CA ARG A 50 -19.84 -18.51 14.16
C ARG A 50 -20.25 -19.72 15.00
N ARG A 51 -19.91 -19.76 16.30
CA ARG A 51 -20.35 -20.81 17.22
C ARG A 51 -21.85 -20.75 17.46
N GLU A 52 -22.42 -19.56 17.61
CA GLU A 52 -23.87 -19.35 17.78
C GLU A 52 -24.62 -19.76 16.51
N ALA A 53 -24.16 -19.32 15.34
CA ALA A 53 -24.71 -19.75 14.06
C ALA A 53 -24.60 -21.27 13.88
N PHE A 54 -23.49 -21.90 14.29
CA PHE A 54 -23.37 -23.35 14.25
C PHE A 54 -24.31 -24.05 15.22
N ARG A 55 -24.48 -23.55 16.45
CA ARG A 55 -25.44 -24.08 17.42
C ARG A 55 -26.86 -23.95 16.93
N GLU A 56 -27.23 -22.81 16.36
CA GLU A 56 -28.56 -22.57 15.79
C GLU A 56 -28.82 -23.50 14.59
N ILE A 57 -27.83 -23.68 13.71
CA ILE A 57 -27.91 -24.65 12.59
C ILE A 57 -28.06 -26.07 13.12
N GLU A 58 -27.35 -26.44 14.18
CA GLU A 58 -27.36 -27.79 14.73
C GLU A 58 -28.65 -28.09 15.49
N GLU A 59 -29.18 -27.14 16.26
CA GLU A 59 -30.51 -27.22 16.86
C GLU A 59 -31.60 -27.26 15.80
N ARG A 60 -31.53 -26.41 14.77
CA ARG A 60 -32.48 -26.43 13.66
C ARG A 60 -32.40 -27.74 12.89
N ARG A 61 -31.21 -28.31 12.70
CA ARG A 61 -31.01 -29.64 12.09
C ARG A 61 -31.59 -30.74 12.98
N ARG A 62 -31.47 -30.64 14.31
CA ARG A 62 -32.09 -31.59 15.24
C ARG A 62 -33.62 -31.50 15.19
N ARG A 63 -34.18 -30.28 15.22
CA ARG A 63 -35.63 -30.03 15.03
C ARG A 63 -36.13 -30.58 13.70
N LEU A 64 -35.44 -30.29 12.60
CA LEU A 64 -35.77 -30.81 11.27
C LEU A 64 -35.63 -32.33 11.17
N LEU A 65 -34.71 -32.96 11.91
CA LEU A 65 -34.58 -34.42 11.96
C LEU A 65 -35.71 -35.06 12.77
N GLU A 66 -36.11 -34.46 13.88
CA GLU A 66 -37.27 -34.90 14.67
C GLU A 66 -38.58 -34.72 13.88
N GLU A 67 -38.76 -33.57 13.24
CA GLU A 67 -39.86 -33.29 12.31
C GLU A 67 -39.84 -34.27 11.12
N ARG A 68 -38.67 -34.57 10.54
CA ARG A 68 -38.51 -35.61 9.49
C ARG A 68 -38.75 -37.03 9.98
N LEU A 69 -38.47 -37.35 11.23
CA LEU A 69 -38.83 -38.64 11.82
C LEU A 69 -40.34 -38.77 11.94
N THR A 70 -41.04 -37.67 12.23
CA THR A 70 -42.51 -37.62 12.23
C THR A 70 -43.13 -37.53 10.83
N LEU A 71 -42.40 -37.01 9.84
CA LEU A 71 -42.81 -36.90 8.43
C LEU A 71 -42.31 -38.05 7.55
N ALA A 72 -41.37 -38.88 7.98
CA ALA A 72 -40.94 -40.08 7.24
C ALA A 72 -42.07 -41.12 7.12
N THR A 73 -43.12 -40.98 7.93
CA THR A 73 -44.39 -41.67 7.78
C THR A 73 -45.36 -41.00 6.78
N SER A 74 -45.04 -39.81 6.27
CA SER A 74 -45.86 -39.02 5.34
C SER A 74 -45.02 -38.23 4.31
N SER A 75 -44.83 -38.82 3.12
CA SER A 75 -44.50 -38.16 1.84
C SER A 75 -43.05 -37.70 1.52
N SER A 76 -42.56 -38.15 0.35
CA SER A 76 -41.30 -37.74 -0.31
C SER A 76 -41.32 -36.31 -0.85
N ALA A 77 -42.51 -35.70 -0.99
CA ALA A 77 -42.68 -34.34 -1.51
C ALA A 77 -42.16 -33.28 -0.51
N ASP A 78 -42.49 -33.43 0.77
CA ASP A 78 -42.14 -32.48 1.83
C ASP A 78 -40.62 -32.45 2.07
N PHE A 79 -39.95 -33.58 1.86
CA PHE A 79 -38.49 -33.67 1.92
C PHE A 79 -37.79 -32.93 0.79
N LYS A 80 -38.42 -32.89 -0.39
CA LYS A 80 -37.91 -32.16 -1.57
C LYS A 80 -38.10 -30.65 -1.38
N GLU A 81 -39.24 -30.23 -0.83
CA GLU A 81 -39.57 -28.84 -0.53
C GLU A 81 -38.64 -28.26 0.55
N ALA A 82 -38.49 -28.94 1.69
CA ALA A 82 -37.56 -28.51 2.75
C ALA A 82 -36.08 -28.47 2.29
N ARG A 83 -35.71 -29.31 1.31
CA ARG A 83 -34.36 -29.29 0.72
C ARG A 83 -34.16 -28.09 -0.20
N GLU A 84 -35.16 -27.68 -0.95
CA GLU A 84 -35.09 -26.48 -1.80
C GLU A 84 -35.12 -25.22 -0.93
N GLU A 85 -35.94 -25.16 0.12
CA GLU A 85 -35.95 -24.03 1.06
C GLU A 85 -34.58 -23.81 1.73
N LEU A 86 -33.96 -24.88 2.25
CA LEU A 86 -32.59 -24.80 2.80
C LEU A 86 -31.52 -24.41 1.76
N ARG A 87 -31.75 -24.72 0.47
CA ARG A 87 -30.84 -24.31 -0.61
C ARG A 87 -30.99 -22.82 -0.90
N ASP A 88 -32.22 -22.32 -0.93
CA ASP A 88 -32.50 -20.92 -1.19
C ASP A 88 -32.06 -20.04 0.00
N GLU A 89 -32.31 -20.47 1.23
CA GLU A 89 -31.75 -19.81 2.44
C GLU A 89 -30.22 -19.74 2.39
N ARG A 90 -29.55 -20.85 2.06
CA ARG A 90 -28.08 -20.86 1.90
C ARG A 90 -27.61 -19.90 0.82
N ARG A 91 -28.32 -19.81 -0.31
CA ARG A 91 -27.98 -18.88 -1.39
C ARG A 91 -28.09 -17.43 -0.93
N VAL A 92 -29.14 -17.09 -0.18
CA VAL A 92 -29.33 -15.74 0.38
C VAL A 92 -28.22 -15.39 1.37
N VAL A 93 -27.88 -16.29 2.29
CA VAL A 93 -26.81 -16.08 3.27
C VAL A 93 -25.44 -15.97 2.59
N ILE A 94 -25.15 -16.80 1.59
CA ILE A 94 -23.90 -16.70 0.83
C ILE A 94 -23.85 -15.38 0.04
N ALA A 95 -24.94 -14.97 -0.58
CA ALA A 95 -25.00 -13.70 -1.32
C ALA A 95 -24.79 -12.50 -0.38
N SER A 96 -25.44 -12.46 0.79
CA SER A 96 -25.30 -11.35 1.73
C SER A 96 -23.90 -11.30 2.36
N THR A 97 -23.36 -12.44 2.77
CA THR A 97 -22.01 -12.52 3.34
C THR A 97 -20.92 -12.18 2.32
N THR A 98 -21.07 -12.61 1.06
CA THR A 98 -20.10 -12.26 0.00
C THR A 98 -20.08 -10.76 -0.29
N VAL A 99 -21.24 -10.09 -0.29
CA VAL A 99 -21.32 -8.63 -0.43
C VAL A 99 -20.70 -7.92 0.77
N ALA A 100 -21.00 -8.36 2.00
CA ALA A 100 -20.42 -7.78 3.22
C ALA A 100 -18.90 -7.91 3.26
N ILE A 101 -18.36 -9.09 2.94
CA ILE A 101 -16.92 -9.33 2.88
C ILE A 101 -16.28 -8.46 1.80
N LYS A 102 -16.91 -8.34 0.63
CA LYS A 102 -16.40 -7.51 -0.46
C LYS A 102 -16.32 -6.04 -0.04
N ASN A 103 -17.38 -5.49 0.56
CA ASN A 103 -17.41 -4.11 1.02
C ASN A 103 -16.33 -3.86 2.08
N TRP A 104 -16.21 -4.77 3.07
CA TRP A 104 -15.17 -4.68 4.09
C TRP A 104 -13.75 -4.70 3.51
N ILE A 105 -13.49 -5.56 2.51
CA ILE A 105 -12.20 -5.60 1.80
C ILE A 105 -11.94 -4.28 1.08
N ASP A 106 -12.93 -3.73 0.40
CA ASP A 106 -12.79 -2.50 -0.37
C ASP A 106 -12.57 -1.28 0.55
N GLU A 107 -13.27 -1.19 1.68
CA GLU A 107 -13.02 -0.20 2.73
C GLU A 107 -11.59 -0.28 3.27
N LYS A 108 -11.13 -1.48 3.62
CA LYS A 108 -9.75 -1.68 4.11
C LYS A 108 -8.70 -1.35 3.06
N ARG A 109 -8.99 -1.60 1.78
CA ARG A 109 -8.10 -1.17 0.69
C ARG A 109 -8.03 0.35 0.61
N GLN A 110 -9.16 1.04 0.64
CA GLN A 110 -9.17 2.51 0.63
C GLN A 110 -8.41 3.10 1.82
N GLU A 111 -8.60 2.55 3.03
CA GLU A 111 -7.85 2.95 4.23
C GLU A 111 -6.34 2.78 4.04
N ASN A 112 -5.90 1.62 3.55
CA ASN A 112 -4.49 1.35 3.29
C ASN A 112 -3.89 2.29 2.23
N ILE A 113 -4.68 2.63 1.20
CA ILE A 113 -4.26 3.56 0.14
C ILE A 113 -4.09 4.97 0.71
N ARG A 114 -5.04 5.46 1.53
CA ARG A 114 -4.92 6.76 2.22
C ARG A 114 -3.68 6.79 3.11
N ARG A 115 -3.48 5.73 3.89
CA ARG A 115 -2.30 5.62 4.77
C ARG A 115 -1.00 5.66 3.98
N PHE A 116 -0.93 4.95 2.85
CA PHE A 116 0.22 5.00 1.95
C PHE A 116 0.50 6.42 1.45
N GLY A 117 -0.53 7.11 0.96
CA GLY A 117 -0.43 8.49 0.50
C GLY A 117 0.08 9.44 1.60
N ALA A 118 -0.50 9.38 2.80
CA ALA A 118 -0.10 10.19 3.93
C ALA A 118 1.36 9.98 4.35
N ILE A 119 1.82 8.73 4.41
CA ILE A 119 3.23 8.41 4.71
C ILE A 119 4.17 9.00 3.66
N MET A 120 3.80 8.91 2.37
CA MET A 120 4.63 9.46 1.30
C MET A 120 4.67 10.98 1.35
N ILE A 121 3.53 11.63 1.61
CA ILE A 121 3.45 13.08 1.77
C ILE A 121 4.39 13.55 2.88
N GLN A 122 4.32 12.91 4.06
CA GLN A 122 5.18 13.24 5.20
C GLN A 122 6.68 13.07 4.86
N ARG A 123 7.04 11.98 4.17
CA ARG A 123 8.42 11.73 3.75
C ARG A 123 8.93 12.79 2.78
N PHE A 124 8.13 13.15 1.78
CA PHE A 124 8.49 14.18 0.81
C PHE A 124 8.60 15.56 1.44
N ALA A 125 7.68 15.92 2.33
CA ALA A 125 7.77 17.16 3.10
C ALA A 125 9.08 17.22 3.89
N ALA A 126 9.45 16.14 4.59
CA ALA A 126 10.70 16.08 5.34
C ALA A 126 11.94 16.20 4.44
N VAL A 127 11.92 15.62 3.23
CA VAL A 127 13.02 15.80 2.26
C VAL A 127 13.12 17.25 1.80
N LEU A 128 12.01 17.89 1.45
CA LEU A 128 11.99 19.30 1.04
C LEU A 128 12.51 20.22 2.15
N THR A 129 12.14 19.98 3.41
CA THR A 129 12.70 20.71 4.56
C THR A 129 14.20 20.55 4.69
N ARG A 130 14.74 19.34 4.45
CA ARG A 130 16.20 19.12 4.49
C ARG A 130 16.91 19.86 3.36
N ILE A 131 16.30 19.93 2.18
CA ILE A 131 16.82 20.68 1.04
C ILE A 131 16.84 22.18 1.35
N ASP A 132 15.78 22.75 1.94
CA ASP A 132 15.78 24.17 2.34
C ASP A 132 16.90 24.49 3.31
N ARG A 133 17.05 23.70 4.38
CA ARG A 133 18.13 23.89 5.36
C ARG A 133 19.52 23.78 4.75
N PHE A 134 19.64 23.05 3.64
CA PHE A 134 20.90 22.98 2.90
C PHE A 134 21.13 24.24 2.08
N ILE A 135 20.08 24.75 1.42
CA ILE A 135 20.12 26.03 0.70
C ILE A 135 20.44 27.18 1.65
N GLU A 136 19.78 27.29 2.79
CA GLU A 136 20.05 28.31 3.82
C GLU A 136 21.53 28.28 4.23
N ARG A 137 22.08 27.09 4.52
CA ARG A 137 23.50 26.93 4.85
C ARG A 137 24.44 27.31 3.70
N LEU A 138 24.06 27.06 2.45
CA LEU A 138 24.85 27.49 1.30
C LEU A 138 24.86 29.01 1.17
N GLU A 139 23.73 29.66 1.39
CA GLU A 139 23.61 31.13 1.34
C GLU A 139 24.41 31.78 2.48
N ASP A 140 24.28 31.25 3.69
CA ASP A 140 25.01 31.72 4.87
C ASP A 140 26.54 31.52 4.76
N SER A 141 26.98 30.55 3.95
CA SER A 141 28.41 30.28 3.77
C SER A 141 29.17 31.40 3.05
N GLY A 142 28.46 32.27 2.30
CA GLY A 142 29.08 33.33 1.50
C GLY A 142 29.96 32.83 0.34
N ARG A 143 29.92 31.54 0.01
CA ARG A 143 30.76 30.90 -1.04
C ARG A 143 30.10 30.86 -2.43
N LEU A 144 28.96 31.53 -2.61
CA LEU A 144 28.21 31.52 -3.86
C LEU A 144 28.90 32.36 -4.92
N THR A 145 29.39 31.70 -5.98
CA THR A 145 29.93 32.36 -7.17
C THR A 145 28.81 32.97 -8.02
N ASP A 146 29.16 33.91 -8.90
CA ASP A 146 28.16 34.54 -9.79
C ASP A 146 27.52 33.56 -10.77
N GLU A 147 28.21 32.46 -11.10
CA GLU A 147 27.66 31.35 -11.89
C GLU A 147 26.72 30.44 -11.08
N ALA A 148 26.97 30.28 -9.77
CA ALA A 148 26.17 29.41 -8.90
C ALA A 148 24.83 30.03 -8.49
N LYS A 149 24.78 31.36 -8.32
CA LYS A 149 23.57 32.11 -7.95
C LYS A 149 22.35 31.81 -8.85
N PRO A 150 22.41 31.97 -10.19
CA PRO A 150 21.24 31.71 -11.04
C PRO A 150 20.78 30.25 -11.01
N LYS A 151 21.70 29.30 -10.84
CA LYS A 151 21.34 27.88 -10.68
C LYS A 151 20.70 27.58 -9.32
N LEU A 152 21.10 28.29 -8.27
CA LEU A 152 20.43 28.21 -6.97
C LEU A 152 19.00 28.72 -7.06
N ASP A 153 18.78 29.82 -7.78
CA ASP A 153 17.43 30.36 -8.02
C ASP A 153 16.56 29.39 -8.83
N GLU A 154 17.10 28.76 -9.88
CA GLU A 154 16.43 27.67 -10.61
C GLU A 154 16.04 26.53 -9.67
N THR A 155 16.96 26.11 -8.81
CA THR A 155 16.74 25.07 -7.81
C THR A 155 15.61 25.43 -6.84
N LYS A 156 15.59 26.67 -6.32
CA LYS A 156 14.53 27.19 -5.45
C LYS A 156 13.16 27.15 -6.13
N ASN A 157 13.10 27.49 -7.41
CA ASN A 157 11.86 27.42 -8.19
C ASN A 157 11.37 25.97 -8.35
N LEU A 158 12.26 25.01 -8.61
CA LEU A 158 11.91 23.58 -8.69
C LEU A 158 11.43 23.02 -7.35
N ILE A 159 12.01 23.47 -6.24
CA ILE A 159 11.56 23.11 -4.89
C ILE A 159 10.16 23.65 -4.63
N LYS A 160 9.89 24.90 -5.02
CA LYS A 160 8.56 25.51 -4.91
C LYS A 160 7.53 24.72 -5.71
N ASP A 161 7.79 24.43 -6.99
CA ASP A 161 6.90 23.60 -7.81
C ASP A 161 6.66 22.21 -7.19
N SER A 162 7.71 21.60 -6.62
CA SER A 162 7.58 20.32 -5.91
C SER A 162 6.71 20.42 -4.65
N ARG A 163 6.73 21.55 -3.93
CA ARG A 163 5.83 21.82 -2.80
C ARG A 163 4.40 21.98 -3.26
N ASP A 164 4.18 22.74 -4.33
CA ASP A 164 2.85 22.99 -4.84
C ASP A 164 2.18 21.67 -5.26
N LYS A 165 2.90 20.80 -5.99
CA LYS A 165 2.45 19.44 -6.33
C LYS A 165 2.22 18.56 -5.09
N LEU A 166 3.08 18.67 -4.08
CA LEU A 166 2.91 17.92 -2.83
C LEU A 166 1.67 18.38 -2.05
N ALA A 167 1.36 19.68 -2.08
CA ALA A 167 0.21 20.27 -1.40
C ALA A 167 -1.13 19.90 -2.06
N THR A 168 -1.14 19.65 -3.37
CA THR A 168 -2.35 19.21 -4.09
C THR A 168 -2.60 17.70 -3.99
N LEU A 169 -1.56 16.91 -3.67
CA LEU A 169 -1.62 15.45 -3.63
C LEU A 169 -2.70 14.85 -2.70
N PRO A 170 -2.97 15.39 -1.49
CA PRO A 170 -4.06 14.89 -0.64
C PRO A 170 -5.43 14.95 -1.34
N THR A 171 -5.74 16.09 -1.97
CA THR A 171 -7.00 16.30 -2.69
C THR A 171 -7.09 15.38 -3.90
N GLU A 172 -5.98 15.16 -4.61
CA GLU A 172 -5.92 14.23 -5.74
C GLU A 172 -6.18 12.78 -5.30
N ILE A 173 -5.60 12.35 -4.18
CA ILE A 173 -5.84 11.03 -3.59
C ILE A 173 -7.34 10.83 -3.28
N ASP A 174 -7.97 11.80 -2.64
CA ASP A 174 -9.39 11.70 -2.30
C ASP A 174 -10.29 11.68 -3.54
N ASN A 175 -9.97 12.48 -4.57
CA ASN A 175 -10.67 12.47 -5.84
C ASN A 175 -10.53 11.14 -6.59
N ILE A 176 -9.34 10.53 -6.59
CA ILE A 176 -9.10 9.22 -7.21
C ILE A 176 -9.89 8.13 -6.47
N LEU A 177 -9.90 8.17 -5.14
CA LEU A 177 -10.64 7.20 -4.32
C LEU A 177 -12.15 7.32 -4.48
N ALA A 178 -12.67 8.52 -4.73
CA ALA A 178 -14.09 8.75 -4.97
C ALA A 178 -14.56 8.29 -6.37
N SER A 179 -13.67 8.34 -7.37
CA SER A 179 -14.04 8.13 -8.78
C SER A 179 -13.73 6.74 -9.33
N SER A 180 -13.01 5.88 -8.59
CA SER A 180 -12.48 4.64 -9.14
C SER A 180 -12.56 3.45 -8.18
N THR A 181 -12.42 2.23 -8.73
CA THR A 181 -12.32 1.02 -7.89
C THR A 181 -10.99 1.01 -7.13
N PRO A 182 -10.91 0.42 -5.92
CA PRO A 182 -9.68 0.47 -5.12
C PRO A 182 -8.42 -0.03 -5.85
N LYS A 183 -8.57 -0.98 -6.79
CA LYS A 183 -7.45 -1.54 -7.55
C LYS A 183 -6.89 -0.57 -8.59
N THR A 184 -7.77 0.13 -9.32
CA THR A 184 -7.37 1.17 -10.29
C THR A 184 -6.86 2.40 -9.55
N ALA A 185 -7.57 2.82 -8.48
CA ALA A 185 -7.21 3.94 -7.62
C ALA A 185 -5.75 3.88 -7.14
N PHE A 186 -5.30 2.69 -6.72
CA PHE A 186 -3.94 2.53 -6.22
C PHE A 186 -2.87 2.74 -7.29
N GLY A 187 -3.14 2.34 -8.54
CA GLY A 187 -2.23 2.58 -9.67
C GLY A 187 -2.05 4.08 -9.92
N ASP A 188 -3.17 4.80 -9.98
CA ASP A 188 -3.21 6.23 -10.25
C ASP A 188 -2.55 7.03 -9.11
N ILE A 189 -2.84 6.69 -7.85
CA ILE A 189 -2.19 7.31 -6.68
C ILE A 189 -0.69 7.05 -6.68
N ARG A 190 -0.24 5.85 -7.04
CA ARG A 190 1.19 5.54 -7.14
C ARG A 190 1.86 6.37 -8.24
N GLN A 191 1.16 6.63 -9.34
CA GLN A 191 1.65 7.48 -10.41
C GLN A 191 1.77 8.93 -9.95
N ALA A 192 0.74 9.50 -9.30
CA ALA A 192 0.78 10.85 -8.75
C ALA A 192 1.93 11.02 -7.73
N VAL A 193 2.07 10.08 -6.80
CA VAL A 193 3.20 10.03 -5.84
C VAL A 193 4.55 9.96 -6.56
N SER A 194 4.65 9.22 -7.66
CA SER A 194 5.90 9.11 -8.43
C SER A 194 6.27 10.41 -9.14
N GLN A 195 5.29 11.16 -9.64
CA GLN A 195 5.54 12.47 -10.25
C GLN A 195 6.10 13.48 -9.24
N VAL A 196 5.56 13.51 -8.02
CA VAL A 196 6.11 14.34 -6.93
C VAL A 196 7.53 13.91 -6.59
N ARG A 197 7.76 12.61 -6.44
CA ARG A 197 9.10 12.05 -6.19
C ARG A 197 10.11 12.51 -7.24
N ASP A 198 9.75 12.42 -8.51
CA ASP A 198 10.66 12.73 -9.61
C ASP A 198 10.92 14.24 -9.70
N SER A 199 9.94 15.08 -9.40
CA SER A 199 10.13 16.53 -9.22
C SER A 199 11.15 16.86 -8.14
N ILE A 200 11.04 16.22 -6.96
CA ILE A 200 11.99 16.40 -5.85
C ILE A 200 13.38 15.91 -6.23
N LYS A 201 13.50 14.79 -6.95
CA LYS A 201 14.79 14.29 -7.44
C LYS A 201 15.46 15.28 -8.39
N THR A 202 14.70 15.87 -9.31
CA THR A 202 15.22 16.89 -10.23
C THR A 202 15.72 18.12 -9.46
N ALA A 203 14.95 18.61 -8.49
CA ALA A 203 15.38 19.70 -7.63
C ALA A 203 16.68 19.38 -6.86
N HIS A 204 16.78 18.17 -6.30
CA HIS A 204 17.98 17.71 -5.61
C HIS A 204 19.20 17.57 -6.55
N ALA A 205 19.00 17.06 -7.77
CA ALA A 205 20.06 16.97 -8.76
C ALA A 205 20.61 18.36 -9.14
N LYS A 206 19.72 19.34 -9.31
CA LYS A 206 20.11 20.74 -9.56
C LYS A 206 20.86 21.36 -8.38
N LEU A 207 20.45 21.05 -7.16
CA LEU A 207 21.20 21.47 -5.97
C LEU A 207 22.63 20.89 -5.96
N ILE A 208 22.81 19.62 -6.36
CA ILE A 208 24.14 19.02 -6.49
C ILE A 208 24.97 19.74 -7.56
N GLU A 209 24.38 20.15 -8.69
CA GLU A 209 25.09 20.97 -9.69
C GLU A 209 25.58 22.29 -9.09
N VAL A 210 24.78 22.95 -8.26
CA VAL A 210 25.17 24.18 -7.55
C VAL A 210 26.36 23.93 -6.63
N ILE A 211 26.32 22.84 -5.84
CA ILE A 211 27.43 22.47 -4.95
C ILE A 211 28.71 22.25 -5.74
N ARG A 212 28.64 21.53 -6.86
CA ARG A 212 29.79 21.26 -7.73
C ARG A 212 30.44 22.53 -8.27
N LEU A 213 29.63 23.52 -8.65
CA LEU A 213 30.13 24.84 -9.07
C LEU A 213 30.85 25.57 -7.94
N ILE A 214 30.33 25.51 -6.71
CA ILE A 214 30.95 26.13 -5.53
C ILE A 214 32.28 25.44 -5.16
N GLU A 215 32.35 24.12 -5.31
CA GLU A 215 33.56 23.34 -5.01
C GLU A 215 34.59 23.34 -6.14
N GLY A 216 34.26 23.90 -7.31
CA GLY A 216 35.12 23.85 -8.49
C GLY A 216 35.30 22.44 -9.06
N VAL A 217 34.44 21.50 -8.67
CA VAL A 217 34.45 20.13 -9.18
C VAL A 217 33.65 20.14 -10.48
N GLY A 218 34.36 20.08 -11.62
CA GLY A 218 33.75 20.05 -12.94
C GLY A 218 32.70 18.92 -13.09
N PRO A 219 31.80 19.02 -14.09
CA PRO A 219 30.73 18.05 -14.28
C PRO A 219 31.32 16.63 -14.44
N VAL A 220 30.86 15.70 -13.61
CA VAL A 220 31.09 14.27 -13.80
C VAL A 220 30.32 13.86 -15.05
N ASN A 221 30.98 13.95 -16.21
CA ASN A 221 30.52 13.25 -17.38
C ASN A 221 30.45 11.76 -17.03
N ASP A 222 29.32 11.13 -17.30
CA ASP A 222 29.14 9.68 -17.28
C ASP A 222 30.24 9.03 -18.13
N ARG A 223 31.34 8.66 -17.47
CA ARG A 223 32.44 7.94 -18.10
C ARG A 223 32.00 6.49 -18.29
N ASN A 224 31.37 6.25 -19.44
CA ASN A 224 31.69 5.08 -20.25
C ASN A 224 33.16 5.20 -20.70
N THR A 225 34.12 5.09 -19.77
CA THR A 225 35.51 4.82 -20.13
C THR A 225 35.65 3.32 -20.30
N ALA A 226 35.39 2.87 -21.52
CA ALA A 226 35.90 1.60 -22.01
C ALA A 226 37.42 1.62 -21.89
N THR A 227 37.96 0.83 -20.97
CA THR A 227 39.38 0.51 -20.88
C THR A 227 39.72 -0.38 -22.08
N SER A 228 40.15 0.21 -23.20
CA SER A 228 40.83 -0.52 -24.26
C SER A 228 42.27 -0.80 -23.83
N THR A 229 42.51 -2.01 -23.33
CA THR A 229 43.85 -2.55 -23.14
C THR A 229 44.48 -2.82 -24.51
N ALA A 230 45.52 -2.07 -24.88
CA ALA A 230 46.34 -2.35 -26.05
C ALA A 230 47.32 -3.49 -25.73
N THR A 231 47.20 -4.61 -26.44
CA THR A 231 48.18 -5.72 -26.40
C THR A 231 49.29 -5.42 -27.41
N THR A 232 50.49 -5.11 -26.94
CA THR A 232 51.71 -5.13 -27.76
C THR A 232 52.28 -6.55 -27.80
N THR A 233 52.18 -7.21 -28.95
CA THR A 233 52.89 -8.46 -29.24
C THR A 233 54.33 -8.14 -29.63
N THR A 234 55.28 -8.46 -28.76
CA THR A 234 56.72 -8.43 -29.07
C THR A 234 57.12 -9.77 -29.69
N THR A 235 57.37 -9.78 -31.00
CA THR A 235 57.95 -10.92 -31.72
C THR A 235 59.46 -10.89 -31.54
N ASN A 236 60.02 -11.86 -30.82
CA ASN A 236 61.46 -12.11 -30.77
C ASN A 236 61.90 -12.97 -31.96
N GLN A 237 63.03 -12.59 -32.55
CA GLN A 237 63.80 -13.35 -33.55
C GLN A 237 64.48 -14.57 -32.93
#